data_AF-A0A354GLF2-F1
#
_entry.id   AF-A0A354GLF2-F1
#
_cell.length_a   1.000
_cell.length_b   1.000
_cell.length_c   1.000
_cell.angle_alpha   90.00
_cell.angle_beta   90.00
_cell.angle_gamma   90.00
#
_symmetry.space_group_name_H-M   'P 1'
#
loop_
_entity.id
_entity.type
_entity.pdbx_description
1 polymer ?
#
loop_
_entity_poly.entity_id
_entity_poly.type
_entity_poly.pdbx_seq_one_letter_code
_entity_poly.pdbx_strand_id
1 'polypeptide(L)'
;MDTVACLPTLDGLRAHVLKVLCDHERLDPSQTPLHEAVVTRSRRPCGLFFQVHGPRLVKAYAVWAGEEDRVLFYDSTGQRFAQTRLSDGPDPLRLAS
;
A
#
# COMPACT_ATOMS: atom_id res chain seq x y z
N MET A 1 -5.41 0.12 -13.73
CA MET A 1 -6.69 -0.43 -13.23
C MET A 1 -7.12 0.39 -12.03
N ASP A 2 -8.35 0.89 -12.01
CA ASP A 2 -8.90 1.73 -10.94
C ASP A 2 -10.00 0.96 -10.22
N THR A 3 -9.77 0.66 -8.95
CA THR A 3 -10.70 -0.12 -8.12
C THR A 3 -11.19 0.73 -6.95
N VAL A 4 -12.40 0.47 -6.46
CA VAL A 4 -12.91 1.06 -5.20
C VAL A 4 -13.00 -0.04 -4.15
N ALA A 5 -12.51 0.23 -2.93
CA ALA A 5 -12.53 -0.71 -1.81
C ALA A 5 -12.95 -0.02 -0.51
N CYS A 6 -13.62 -0.77 0.37
CA CYS A 6 -13.92 -0.35 1.74
C CYS A 6 -12.92 -1.06 2.68
N LEU A 7 -11.95 -0.31 3.21
CA LEU A 7 -10.84 -0.84 4.01
C LEU A 7 -10.68 0.01 5.29
N PRO A 8 -11.63 -0.06 6.24
CA PRO A 8 -11.66 0.82 7.41
C PRO A 8 -10.54 0.53 8.44
N THR A 9 -9.82 -0.58 8.30
CA THR A 9 -8.78 -1.00 9.23
C THR A 9 -7.41 -1.01 8.56
N LEU A 10 -6.35 -0.72 9.34
CA LEU A 10 -4.97 -0.81 8.86
C LEU A 10 -4.61 -2.23 8.41
N ASP A 11 -5.10 -3.26 9.11
CA ASP A 11 -4.86 -4.65 8.72
C ASP A 11 -5.55 -5.02 7.41
N GLY A 12 -6.76 -4.52 7.18
CA GLY A 12 -7.45 -4.67 5.89
C GLY A 12 -6.69 -3.98 4.76
N LEU A 13 -6.19 -2.77 5.01
CA LEU A 13 -5.34 -2.03 4.08
C LEU A 13 -4.05 -2.80 3.76
N ARG A 14 -3.33 -3.28 4.78
CA ARG A 14 -2.10 -4.08 4.62
C ARG A 14 -2.35 -5.34 3.79
N ALA A 15 -3.40 -6.10 4.12
CA ALA A 15 -3.75 -7.32 3.40
C ALA A 15 -4.11 -7.05 1.94
N HIS A 16 -4.89 -5.99 1.67
CA HIS A 16 -5.21 -5.56 0.31
C HIS A 16 -3.96 -5.18 -0.48
N VAL A 17 -3.09 -4.35 0.12
CA VAL A 17 -1.85 -3.92 -0.51
C VAL A 17 -0.94 -5.09 -0.85
N LEU A 18 -0.70 -5.97 0.13
CA LEU A 18 0.12 -7.17 -0.07
C LEU A 18 -0.43 -8.02 -1.22
N LYS A 19 -1.74 -8.27 -1.23
CA LYS A 19 -2.40 -9.05 -2.28
C LYS A 19 -2.18 -8.42 -3.66
N VAL A 20 -2.42 -7.13 -3.82
CA VAL A 20 -2.28 -6.44 -5.13
C VAL A 20 -0.82 -6.46 -5.61
N LEU A 21 0.14 -6.22 -4.72
CA LEU A 21 1.56 -6.25 -5.09
C LEU A 21 2.02 -7.67 -5.45
N CYS A 22 1.64 -8.68 -4.67
CA CYS A 22 1.97 -10.07 -4.95
C CYS A 22 1.30 -10.58 -6.24
N ASP A 23 0.03 -10.23 -6.48
CA ASP A 23 -0.67 -10.60 -7.72
C ASP A 23 0.03 -10.02 -8.96
N HIS A 24 0.52 -8.78 -8.88
CA HIS A 24 1.24 -8.13 -9.98
C HIS A 24 2.61 -8.75 -10.25
N GLU A 25 3.39 -8.96 -9.19
CA GLU A 25 4.76 -9.50 -9.28
C GLU A 25 4.82 -11.04 -9.31
N ARG A 26 3.65 -11.71 -9.30
CA ARG A 26 3.51 -13.17 -9.23
C ARG A 26 4.24 -13.80 -8.04
N LEU A 27 4.14 -13.15 -6.89
CA LEU A 27 4.71 -13.61 -5.63
C LEU A 27 3.66 -14.35 -4.79
N ASP A 28 4.12 -15.18 -3.84
CA ASP A 28 3.24 -15.82 -2.85
C ASP A 28 3.05 -14.88 -1.64
N PRO A 29 1.83 -14.38 -1.37
CA PRO A 29 1.56 -13.51 -0.22
C PRO A 29 1.89 -14.14 1.14
N SER A 30 1.87 -15.47 1.24
CA SER A 30 2.19 -16.20 2.49
C SER A 30 3.68 -16.25 2.78
N GLN A 31 4.52 -16.07 1.75
CA GLN A 31 5.99 -16.13 1.83
C GLN A 31 6.65 -14.75 1.66
N THR A 32 5.86 -13.71 1.35
CA THR A 32 6.37 -12.39 1.02
C THR A 32 6.17 -11.44 2.20
N PRO A 33 7.26 -10.95 2.83
CA PRO A 33 7.13 -9.95 3.88
C PRO A 33 6.67 -8.61 3.31
N LEU A 34 5.67 -8.01 3.94
CA LEU A 34 5.26 -6.63 3.67
C LEU A 34 6.03 -5.71 4.62
N HIS A 35 6.87 -4.84 4.04
CA HIS A 35 7.50 -3.76 4.80
C HIS A 35 6.64 -2.51 4.72
N GLU A 36 6.56 -1.76 5.80
CA GLU A 36 5.81 -0.51 5.85
C GLU A 36 6.59 0.61 6.56
N ALA A 37 6.32 1.84 6.15
CA ALA A 37 6.88 3.05 6.77
C ALA A 37 5.83 4.15 6.79
N VAL A 38 5.77 4.92 7.88
CA VAL A 38 4.84 6.05 8.01
C VAL A 38 5.28 7.20 7.11
N VAL A 39 4.36 7.67 6.28
CA VAL A 39 4.54 8.89 5.49
C VAL A 39 4.03 10.06 6.32
N THR A 40 4.87 11.08 6.49
CA THR A 40 4.51 12.29 7.21
C THR A 40 4.55 13.51 6.31
N ARG A 41 3.57 14.41 6.48
CA ARG A 41 3.50 15.71 5.84
C ARG A 41 3.43 16.76 6.93
N SER A 42 4.37 17.72 6.93
CA SER A 42 4.45 18.75 7.99
C SER A 42 4.44 18.17 9.41
N ARG A 43 5.17 17.05 9.63
CA ARG A 43 5.22 16.25 10.88
C ARG A 43 3.92 15.57 11.30
N ARG A 44 2.89 15.54 10.46
CA ARG A 44 1.65 14.79 10.70
C ARG A 44 1.66 13.51 9.87
N PRO A 45 1.37 12.33 10.44
CA PRO A 45 1.16 11.13 9.64
C PRO A 45 0.00 11.36 8.67
N CYS A 46 0.24 11.09 7.39
CA CYS A 46 -0.74 11.27 6.32
C CYS A 46 -0.91 10.02 5.47
N GLY A 47 -0.22 8.93 5.80
CA GLY A 47 -0.27 7.70 5.02
C GLY A 47 0.79 6.68 5.37
N LEU A 48 0.84 5.62 4.56
CA LEU A 48 1.80 4.53 4.66
C LEU A 48 2.46 4.28 3.31
N PHE A 49 3.77 4.08 3.34
CA PHE A 49 4.54 3.47 2.27
C PHE A 49 4.63 1.98 2.55
N PHE A 50 4.39 1.16 1.52
CA PHE A 50 4.47 -0.28 1.58
C PHE A 50 5.44 -0.79 0.52
N GLN A 51 6.18 -1.84 0.83
CA GLN A 51 7.09 -2.49 -0.12
C GLN A 51 7.11 -3.99 0.07
N VAL A 52 7.13 -4.71 -1.05
CA VAL A 52 7.44 -6.14 -1.09
C VAL A 52 8.77 -6.37 -1.80
N HIS A 53 9.50 -7.38 -1.32
CA HIS A 53 10.74 -7.83 -1.94
C HIS A 53 10.55 -9.24 -2.49
N GLY A 54 10.64 -9.36 -3.80
CA GLY A 54 10.63 -10.66 -4.47
C GLY A 54 12.05 -11.21 -4.69
N PRO A 55 12.17 -12.50 -5.02
CA PRO A 55 13.44 -13.06 -5.49
C PRO A 55 13.91 -12.31 -6.74
N ARG A 56 15.24 -12.12 -6.88
CA ARG A 56 15.89 -11.47 -8.05
C ARG A 56 15.64 -9.96 -8.20
N LEU A 57 15.74 -9.20 -7.10
CA LEU A 57 15.67 -7.71 -7.10
C LEU A 57 14.29 -7.12 -7.45
N VAL A 58 13.23 -7.93 -7.48
CA VAL A 58 11.86 -7.43 -7.64
C VAL A 58 11.49 -6.54 -6.46
N LYS A 59 11.10 -5.30 -6.76
CA LYS A 59 10.69 -4.28 -5.78
C LYS A 59 9.41 -3.61 -6.26
N ALA A 60 8.25 -4.12 -5.85
CA ALA A 60 7.01 -3.38 -6.03
C ALA A 60 6.65 -2.65 -4.73
N TYR A 61 6.05 -1.48 -4.86
CA TYR A 61 5.70 -0.66 -3.71
C TYR A 61 4.35 0.01 -3.90
N ALA A 62 3.74 0.37 -2.78
CA ALA A 62 2.48 1.09 -2.77
C ALA A 62 2.54 2.26 -1.80
N VAL A 63 1.80 3.32 -2.10
CA VAL A 63 1.66 4.48 -1.23
C VAL A 63 0.18 4.67 -0.95
N TRP A 64 -0.21 4.50 0.30
CA TRP A 64 -1.51 4.94 0.78
C TRP A 64 -1.43 6.40 1.18
N ALA A 65 -2.21 7.25 0.50
CA ALA A 65 -2.44 8.64 0.84
C ALA A 65 -3.76 8.72 1.62
N GLY A 66 -3.68 8.78 2.95
CA GLY A 66 -4.84 8.80 3.84
C GLY A 66 -5.67 10.08 3.74
N GLU A 67 -5.05 11.21 3.39
CA GLU A 67 -5.80 12.47 3.13
C GLU A 67 -6.60 12.43 1.82
N GLU A 68 -6.24 11.54 0.89
CA GLU A 68 -6.80 11.49 -0.46
C GLU A 68 -7.58 10.19 -0.72
N ASP A 69 -7.80 9.40 0.34
CA ASP A 69 -8.51 8.12 0.32
C ASP A 69 -8.12 7.23 -0.85
N ARG A 70 -6.81 7.09 -1.09
CA ARG A 70 -6.33 6.24 -2.20
C ARG A 70 -5.00 5.58 -1.92
N VAL A 71 -4.83 4.44 -2.56
CA VAL A 71 -3.60 3.67 -2.64
C VAL A 71 -3.09 3.71 -4.08
N LEU A 72 -1.84 4.10 -4.26
CA LEU A 72 -1.14 4.15 -5.53
C LEU A 72 -0.14 3.00 -5.58
N PHE A 73 -0.15 2.20 -6.65
CA PHE A 73 0.71 1.02 -6.77
C PHE A 73 1.73 1.21 -7.89
N TYR A 74 2.98 0.89 -7.60
CA TYR A 74 4.11 1.06 -8.49
C TYR A 74 4.91 -0.24 -8.62
N ASP A 75 5.37 -0.50 -9.83
CA ASP A 75 6.21 -1.66 -10.14
C ASP A 75 7.70 -1.36 -9.85
N SER A 76 8.55 -2.34 -10.11
CA SER A 76 10.00 -2.24 -9.96
C SER A 76 10.70 -1.22 -10.87
N THR A 77 10.02 -0.73 -11.91
CA THR A 77 10.50 0.34 -12.78
C THR A 77 10.07 1.73 -12.28
N GLY A 78 9.26 1.79 -11.22
CA GLY A 78 8.67 3.02 -10.71
C GLY A 78 7.46 3.49 -11.52
N GLN A 79 6.93 2.65 -12.41
CA GLN A 79 5.73 2.97 -13.17
C GLN A 79 4.49 2.61 -12.36
N ARG A 80 3.52 3.53 -12.33
CA ARG A 80 2.23 3.28 -11.67
C ARG A 80 1.39 2.33 -12.52
N PHE A 81 1.09 1.15 -12.00
CA PHE A 81 0.30 0.14 -12.71
C PHE A 81 -1.16 0.06 -12.23
N ALA A 82 -1.43 0.43 -10.98
CA ALA A 82 -2.78 0.39 -10.42
C ALA A 82 -3.05 1.49 -9.38
N GLN A 83 -4.34 1.67 -9.10
CA GLN A 83 -4.85 2.54 -8.05
C GLN A 83 -6.04 1.87 -7.38
N THR A 84 -6.16 2.02 -6.07
CA THR A 84 -7.39 1.71 -5.32
C THR A 84 -7.86 2.98 -4.62
N ARG A 85 -9.08 3.42 -4.90
CA ARG A 85 -9.76 4.44 -4.10
C ARG A 85 -10.44 3.78 -2.90
N LEU A 86 -10.35 4.40 -1.75
CA LEU A 86 -10.99 3.96 -0.53
C LEU A 86 -12.32 4.68 -0.42
N SER A 87 -13.43 3.94 -0.35
CA SER A 87 -14.73 4.53 -0.01
C SER A 87 -14.85 4.79 1.50
N ASP A 88 -14.10 4.03 2.28
CA ASP A 88 -13.89 4.18 3.71
C ASP A 88 -12.49 3.64 4.02
N GLY A 89 -11.68 4.43 4.71
CA GLY A 89 -10.26 4.20 4.94
C GLY A 89 -9.90 4.27 6.42
N PRO A 90 -8.75 3.72 6.83
CA PRO A 90 -8.32 3.85 8.22
C PRO A 90 -7.90 5.29 8.53
N ASP A 91 -8.03 5.70 9.79
CA ASP A 91 -7.57 7.03 10.22
C ASP A 91 -6.04 7.11 10.22
N PRO A 92 -5.42 7.95 9.36
CA PRO A 92 -3.96 8.08 9.30
C PRO A 92 -3.36 8.65 10.59
N LEU A 93 -4.12 9.39 11.42
CA LEU A 93 -3.61 9.92 12.68
C LEU A 93 -3.31 8.83 13.71
N ARG A 94 -3.94 7.65 13.56
CA ARG A 94 -3.65 6.48 14.40
C ARG A 94 -2.26 5.88 14.17
N LEU A 95 -1.54 6.33 13.15
CA LEU A 95 -0.16 5.90 12.88
C LEU A 95 0.90 6.55 13.79
N ALA A 96 0.54 7.58 14.56
CA ALA A 96 1.46 8.28 15.48
C ALA A 96 1.63 7.62 16.86
N SER A 97 1.03 6.44 17.08
CA SER A 97 1.01 5.76 18.37
C SER A 97 2.35 5.13 18.75
#